data_AF-A0A7T4JVL5-F1
#
_entry.id   AF-A0A7T4JVL5-F1
#
_cell.length_a   1.000
_cell.length_b   1.000
_cell.length_c   1.000
_cell.angle_alpha   90.00
_cell.angle_beta   90.00
_cell.angle_gamma   90.00
#
_symmetry.space_group_name_H-M   'P 1'
#
loop_
_entity.id
_entity.type
_entity.pdbx_description
1 polymer ?
#
loop_
_entity_poly.entity_id
_entity_poly.type
_entity_poly.pdbx_seq_one_letter_code
_entity_poly.pdbx_strand_id
1 'polypeptide(L)'
;MDKTRVVIRVAAATFLIGCALWFLVFPGVLVHRDMVIVDTPALSAWNFGTAPGHAARNAPQDGFLALAGLLLPASWVARLILVGSAVGGCIASCRFAQGAINEVAAMAVLLWNPFVVERLLQGHWTVVAAFWLLPLVASLKNRPGFQAITMWATSLTPTGAIAGAAVGIATGRKKIMVPVAVAMSVPWLVPSLLHRPVAAATDVFRPSSLWELVGLGGIWNAQATPHIYLPLAGIALLAFLLPALPRADRSLLVLAGVGFALATASLLPLGDLYATIPGAGLLRDGQKWLLLASPALCQLAGNVRWPALVIALTILQVPSLPQDVAALRPVPEDASWYEATAPVPTMTLVDGHPALNPALKASPIPPSGELVVDGVAVEKAPDAPPPSQADWALGLGLTLWWMALPAVIMAFYRRPSDPGH
;
A
#
# COMPACT_ATOMS: atom_id res chain seq x y z
N MET A 1 28.97 9.51 -15.52
CA MET A 1 28.48 8.51 -14.55
C MET A 1 29.30 7.25 -14.76
N ASP A 2 29.95 6.73 -13.72
CA ASP A 2 30.76 5.51 -13.83
C ASP A 2 29.89 4.33 -14.30
N LYS A 3 30.24 3.71 -15.43
CA LYS A 3 29.49 2.60 -16.04
C LYS A 3 29.30 1.46 -15.03
N THR A 4 30.30 1.21 -14.18
CA THR A 4 30.27 0.19 -13.13
C THR A 4 29.13 0.44 -12.14
N ARG A 5 28.99 1.68 -11.66
CA ARG A 5 27.91 2.06 -10.74
C ARG A 5 26.53 1.88 -11.37
N VAL A 6 26.37 2.17 -12.66
CA VAL A 6 25.10 1.95 -13.37
C VAL A 6 24.74 0.47 -13.42
N VAL A 7 25.71 -0.38 -13.79
CA VAL A 7 25.53 -1.84 -13.86
C VAL A 7 25.13 -2.39 -12.48
N ILE A 8 25.83 -1.98 -11.41
CA ILE A 8 25.49 -2.40 -10.03
C ILE A 8 24.06 -2.01 -9.66
N ARG A 9 23.66 -0.75 -9.92
CA ARG A 9 22.29 -0.27 -9.62
C ARG A 9 21.23 -1.10 -10.33
N VAL A 10 21.39 -1.31 -11.64
CA VAL A 10 20.42 -2.03 -12.45
C VAL A 10 20.36 -3.49 -12.01
N ALA A 11 21.51 -4.15 -11.84
CA ALA A 11 21.57 -5.54 -11.41
C ALA A 11 20.91 -5.73 -10.02
N ALA A 12 21.23 -4.87 -9.05
CA ALA A 12 20.64 -4.95 -7.72
C ALA A 12 19.14 -4.69 -7.71
N ALA A 13 18.67 -3.66 -8.44
CA ALA A 13 17.25 -3.36 -8.55
C ALA A 13 16.50 -4.51 -9.22
N THR A 14 17.00 -5.03 -10.35
CA THR A 14 16.40 -6.18 -11.04
C THR A 14 16.35 -7.41 -10.15
N PHE A 15 17.43 -7.71 -9.43
CA PHE A 15 17.48 -8.85 -8.51
C PHE A 15 16.45 -8.70 -7.37
N LEU A 16 16.45 -7.58 -6.65
CA LEU A 16 15.57 -7.37 -5.50
C LEU A 16 14.09 -7.32 -5.91
N ILE A 17 13.77 -6.64 -7.00
CA ILE A 17 12.40 -6.61 -7.55
C ILE A 17 12.00 -8.00 -8.01
N GLY A 18 12.88 -8.72 -8.71
CA GLY A 18 12.65 -10.09 -9.15
C GLY A 18 12.35 -11.01 -7.96
N CYS A 19 13.16 -10.96 -6.90
CA CYS A 19 12.92 -11.75 -5.70
C CYS A 19 11.57 -11.45 -5.04
N ALA A 20 11.15 -10.19 -4.97
CA ALA A 20 9.88 -9.80 -4.35
C ALA A 20 8.65 -10.07 -5.23
N LEU A 21 8.79 -10.04 -6.56
CA LEU A 21 7.67 -9.98 -7.49
C LEU A 21 7.73 -10.97 -8.66
N TRP A 22 8.61 -11.98 -8.64
CA TRP A 22 8.75 -12.94 -9.76
C TRP A 22 7.43 -13.65 -10.09
N PHE A 23 6.54 -13.85 -9.12
CA PHE A 23 5.23 -14.47 -9.35
C PHE A 23 4.33 -13.68 -10.32
N LEU A 24 4.59 -12.38 -10.52
CA LEU A 24 3.77 -11.55 -11.42
C LEU A 24 3.94 -11.91 -12.91
N VAL A 25 4.97 -12.67 -13.29
CA VAL A 25 5.24 -13.02 -14.69
C VAL A 25 4.34 -14.15 -15.22
N PHE A 26 3.64 -14.86 -14.34
CA PHE A 26 2.78 -15.98 -14.74
C PHE A 26 1.40 -15.49 -15.22
N PRO A 27 0.77 -16.23 -16.15
CA PRO A 27 -0.58 -15.94 -16.60
C PRO A 27 -1.61 -16.23 -15.50
N GLY A 28 -2.78 -15.60 -15.59
CA GLY A 28 -3.87 -15.71 -14.63
C GLY A 28 -4.17 -14.40 -13.90
N VAL A 29 -5.11 -14.46 -12.96
CA VAL A 29 -5.56 -13.31 -12.15
C VAL A 29 -4.94 -13.36 -10.75
N LEU A 30 -4.90 -12.21 -10.07
CA LEU A 30 -4.30 -12.11 -8.73
C LEU A 30 -5.38 -12.32 -7.67
N VAL A 31 -5.42 -13.50 -7.07
CA VAL A 31 -6.41 -13.88 -6.06
C VAL A 31 -5.70 -14.54 -4.87
N HIS A 32 -5.57 -13.79 -3.77
CA HIS A 32 -5.00 -14.24 -2.51
C HIS A 32 -5.46 -13.34 -1.37
N ARG A 33 -6.19 -13.87 -0.38
CA ARG A 33 -6.74 -13.08 0.75
C ARG A 33 -7.43 -11.80 0.29
N ASP A 34 -6.92 -10.64 0.69
CA ASP A 34 -7.50 -9.33 0.36
C ASP A 34 -7.11 -8.83 -1.05
N MET A 35 -6.14 -9.48 -1.71
CA MET A 35 -5.76 -9.19 -3.09
C MET A 35 -6.65 -9.99 -4.03
N VAL A 36 -7.69 -9.37 -4.57
CA VAL A 36 -8.60 -9.98 -5.54
C VAL A 36 -8.77 -9.04 -6.72
N ILE A 37 -8.09 -9.37 -7.81
CA ILE A 37 -8.05 -8.56 -9.04
C ILE A 37 -8.31 -9.50 -10.21
N VAL A 38 -9.59 -9.65 -10.55
CA VAL A 38 -10.05 -10.32 -11.76
C VAL A 38 -9.75 -9.47 -13.00
N ASP A 39 -9.77 -10.06 -14.19
CA ASP A 39 -9.36 -9.34 -15.40
C ASP A 39 -10.38 -8.28 -15.83
N THR A 40 -11.67 -8.54 -15.62
CA THR A 40 -12.77 -7.63 -15.94
C THR A 40 -13.62 -7.30 -14.70
N PRO A 41 -13.12 -6.49 -13.74
CA PRO A 41 -13.91 -6.11 -12.56
C PRO A 41 -15.19 -5.36 -12.95
N ALA A 42 -16.28 -5.61 -12.23
CA ALA A 42 -17.55 -4.96 -12.50
C ALA A 42 -17.49 -3.45 -12.28
N LEU A 43 -18.13 -2.68 -13.17
CA LEU A 43 -18.46 -1.28 -12.92
C LEU A 43 -19.66 -1.23 -11.97
N SER A 44 -19.39 -1.28 -10.67
CA SER A 44 -20.41 -1.34 -9.61
C SER A 44 -20.17 -0.30 -8.52
N ALA A 45 -21.22 0.11 -7.82
CA ALA A 45 -21.09 0.99 -6.65
C ALA A 45 -20.22 0.36 -5.55
N TRP A 46 -20.16 -0.97 -5.49
CA TRP A 46 -19.28 -1.74 -4.59
C TRP A 46 -17.80 -1.52 -4.88
N ASN A 47 -17.40 -1.63 -6.14
CA ASN A 47 -16.02 -1.38 -6.58
C ASN A 47 -15.67 0.11 -6.53
N PHE A 48 -16.63 0.99 -6.80
CA PHE A 48 -16.42 2.43 -6.62
C PHE A 48 -16.36 2.89 -5.15
N GLY A 49 -16.73 2.03 -4.19
CA GLY A 49 -16.73 2.34 -2.77
C GLY A 49 -17.84 3.32 -2.33
N THR A 50 -18.91 3.43 -3.12
CA THR A 50 -20.08 4.27 -2.84
C THR A 50 -21.32 3.49 -2.43
N ALA A 51 -21.24 2.16 -2.39
CA ALA A 51 -22.33 1.33 -1.89
C ALA A 51 -22.67 1.67 -0.42
N PRO A 52 -23.96 1.83 -0.09
CA PRO A 52 -24.38 2.13 1.28
C PRO A 52 -23.96 1.06 2.29
N GLY A 53 -23.72 1.48 3.54
CA GLY A 53 -23.48 0.56 4.65
C GLY A 53 -22.05 -0.01 4.76
N HIS A 54 -21.14 0.35 3.86
CA HIS A 54 -19.76 -0.13 3.89
C HIS A 54 -18.71 0.97 3.98
N ALA A 55 -17.55 0.59 4.55
CA ALA A 55 -16.36 1.40 4.48
C ALA A 55 -15.90 1.57 3.02
N ALA A 56 -15.62 2.81 2.63
CA ALA A 56 -15.11 3.16 1.29
C ALA A 56 -13.63 2.76 1.09
N ARG A 57 -13.25 1.57 1.58
CA ARG A 57 -11.87 1.05 1.51
C ARG A 57 -11.45 0.64 0.11
N ASN A 58 -12.41 0.35 -0.76
CA ASN A 58 -12.21 0.00 -2.17
C ASN A 58 -11.90 1.22 -3.03
N ALA A 59 -12.22 2.44 -2.57
CA ALA A 59 -12.09 3.66 -3.34
C ALA A 59 -10.70 4.31 -3.16
N PRO A 60 -10.07 4.82 -4.23
CA PRO A 60 -10.43 4.66 -5.65
C PRO A 60 -9.92 3.37 -6.30
N GLN A 61 -9.15 2.53 -5.59
CA GLN A 61 -8.45 1.36 -6.14
C GLN A 61 -9.30 0.51 -7.09
N ASP A 62 -10.43 -0.03 -6.63
CA ASP A 62 -11.17 -1.04 -7.37
C ASP A 62 -12.01 -0.40 -8.48
N GLY A 63 -12.52 0.81 -8.25
CA GLY A 63 -13.15 1.63 -9.28
C GLY A 63 -12.19 1.97 -10.41
N PHE A 64 -10.96 2.34 -10.08
CA PHE A 64 -9.90 2.58 -11.06
C PHE A 64 -9.57 1.30 -11.83
N LEU A 65 -9.43 0.16 -11.15
CA LEU A 65 -9.17 -1.13 -11.79
C LEU A 65 -10.33 -1.55 -12.71
N ALA A 66 -11.59 -1.33 -12.32
CA ALA A 66 -12.75 -1.60 -13.16
C ALA A 66 -12.76 -0.75 -14.44
N LEU A 67 -12.43 0.55 -14.33
CA LEU A 67 -12.33 1.44 -15.50
C LEU A 67 -11.12 1.14 -16.38
N ALA A 68 -9.96 0.87 -15.78
CA ALA A 68 -8.76 0.48 -16.52
C ALA A 68 -8.95 -0.89 -17.20
N GLY A 69 -9.70 -1.78 -16.56
CA GLY A 69 -10.16 -3.09 -17.04
C GLY A 69 -10.89 -3.06 -18.38
N LEU A 70 -11.49 -1.91 -18.73
CA LEU A 70 -12.13 -1.71 -20.05
C LEU A 70 -11.12 -1.62 -21.20
N LEU A 71 -9.85 -1.35 -20.91
CA LEU A 71 -8.78 -1.15 -21.91
C LEU A 71 -7.74 -2.26 -21.87
N LEU A 72 -7.34 -2.67 -20.66
CA LEU A 72 -6.35 -3.70 -20.41
C LEU A 72 -6.82 -4.54 -19.24
N PRO A 73 -6.56 -5.86 -19.20
CA PRO A 73 -7.00 -6.68 -18.09
C PRO A 73 -6.47 -6.13 -16.76
N ALA A 74 -7.36 -5.94 -15.79
CA ALA A 74 -7.05 -5.18 -14.57
C ALA A 74 -5.92 -5.83 -13.74
N SER A 75 -5.81 -7.17 -13.80
CA SER A 75 -4.71 -7.88 -13.15
C SER A 75 -3.33 -7.47 -13.69
N TRP A 76 -3.22 -7.13 -14.98
CA TRP A 76 -1.98 -6.60 -15.58
C TRP A 76 -1.72 -5.16 -15.20
N VAL A 77 -2.77 -4.34 -15.06
CA VAL A 77 -2.64 -2.98 -14.54
C VAL A 77 -2.05 -2.99 -13.13
N ALA A 78 -2.53 -3.88 -12.26
CA ALA A 78 -1.98 -4.05 -10.91
C ALA A 78 -0.50 -4.48 -10.90
N ARG A 79 -0.11 -5.40 -11.79
CA ARG A 79 1.30 -5.80 -11.98
C ARG A 79 2.18 -4.59 -12.33
N LEU A 80 1.73 -3.76 -13.28
CA LEU A 80 2.45 -2.55 -13.69
C LEU A 80 2.59 -1.55 -12.54
N ILE A 81 1.56 -1.40 -11.70
CA ILE A 81 1.60 -0.54 -10.53
C ILE A 81 2.64 -1.04 -9.51
N LEU A 82 2.64 -2.35 -9.20
CA LEU A 82 3.60 -2.93 -8.26
C LEU A 82 5.05 -2.78 -8.74
N VAL A 83 5.33 -3.19 -9.99
CA VAL A 83 6.66 -3.08 -10.58
C VAL A 83 7.09 -1.62 -10.71
N GLY A 84 6.20 -0.74 -11.19
CA GLY A 84 6.47 0.69 -11.32
C GLY A 84 6.76 1.37 -9.98
N SER A 85 6.03 0.97 -8.92
CA SER A 85 6.25 1.47 -7.56
C SER A 85 7.60 1.03 -7.00
N ALA A 86 7.99 -0.24 -7.19
CA ALA A 86 9.28 -0.77 -6.77
C ALA A 86 10.45 -0.08 -7.52
N VAL A 87 10.30 0.13 -8.82
CA VAL A 87 11.27 0.90 -9.64
C VAL A 87 11.37 2.34 -9.14
N GLY A 88 10.25 3.00 -8.88
CA GLY A 88 10.20 4.35 -8.31
C GLY A 88 10.93 4.44 -6.97
N GLY A 89 10.73 3.46 -6.10
CA GLY A 89 11.46 3.29 -4.85
C GLY A 89 12.96 3.15 -5.05
N CYS A 90 13.41 2.27 -5.96
CA CYS A 90 14.83 2.09 -6.28
C CYS A 90 15.49 3.38 -6.80
N ILE A 91 14.78 4.15 -7.62
CA ILE A 91 15.23 5.47 -8.11
C ILE A 91 15.43 6.42 -6.92
N ALA A 92 14.50 6.43 -5.97
CA ALA A 92 14.62 7.25 -4.77
C ALA A 92 15.78 6.81 -3.86
N SER A 93 15.96 5.50 -3.66
CA SER A 93 17.09 4.92 -2.93
C SER A 93 18.43 5.36 -3.54
N CYS A 94 18.53 5.41 -4.87
CA CYS A 94 19.71 5.93 -5.55
C CYS A 94 19.99 7.41 -5.25
N ARG A 95 18.94 8.22 -5.08
CA ARG A 95 19.07 9.67 -4.83
C ARG A 95 19.52 10.00 -3.41
N PHE A 96 19.24 9.12 -2.45
CA PHE A 96 19.63 9.33 -1.05
C PHE A 96 21.02 8.81 -0.70
N ALA A 97 21.57 7.91 -1.52
CA ALA A 97 22.78 7.16 -1.18
C ALA A 97 24.09 7.84 -1.63
N GLN A 98 25.13 7.70 -0.80
CA GLN A 98 26.45 8.31 -1.05
C GLN A 98 27.38 7.47 -1.94
N GLY A 99 27.07 6.19 -2.18
CA GLY A 99 27.92 5.27 -2.96
C GLY A 99 27.16 4.06 -3.50
N ALA A 100 27.78 3.31 -4.42
CA ALA A 100 27.12 2.20 -5.12
C ALA A 100 26.56 1.12 -4.17
N ILE A 101 27.32 0.71 -3.16
CA ILE A 101 26.86 -0.30 -2.19
C ILE A 101 25.78 0.26 -1.26
N ASN A 102 25.83 1.55 -0.92
CA ASN A 102 24.78 2.21 -0.16
C ASN A 102 23.45 2.29 -0.94
N GLU A 103 23.51 2.39 -2.27
CA GLU A 103 22.32 2.32 -3.12
C GLU A 103 21.66 0.95 -2.99
N VAL A 104 22.47 -0.12 -3.06
CA VAL A 104 21.99 -1.49 -2.85
C VAL A 104 21.41 -1.67 -1.45
N ALA A 105 22.08 -1.14 -0.42
CA ALA A 105 21.56 -1.19 0.96
C ALA A 105 20.20 -0.47 1.11
N ALA A 106 20.06 0.71 0.50
CA ALA A 106 18.81 1.46 0.52
C ALA A 106 17.70 0.80 -0.31
N MET A 107 18.03 0.11 -1.41
CA MET A 107 17.07 -0.71 -2.16
C MET A 107 16.65 -1.95 -1.35
N ALA A 108 17.60 -2.64 -0.73
CA ALA A 108 17.35 -3.84 0.05
C ALA A 108 16.42 -3.54 1.23
N VAL A 109 16.73 -2.51 2.04
CA VAL A 109 15.89 -2.13 3.19
C VAL A 109 14.46 -1.75 2.75
N LEU A 110 14.30 -1.21 1.54
CA LEU A 110 12.98 -0.84 1.00
C LEU A 110 12.18 -2.03 0.45
N LEU A 111 12.83 -2.95 -0.26
CA LEU A 111 12.14 -4.02 -0.97
C LEU A 111 12.12 -5.36 -0.22
N TRP A 112 13.09 -5.60 0.65
CA TRP A 112 13.32 -6.88 1.33
C TRP A 112 13.19 -6.69 2.84
N ASN A 113 11.97 -6.66 3.35
CA ASN A 113 11.72 -6.52 4.79
C ASN A 113 10.39 -7.20 5.17
N PRO A 114 10.16 -7.48 6.46
CA PRO A 114 8.93 -8.13 6.92
C PRO A 114 7.66 -7.39 6.51
N PHE A 115 7.66 -6.04 6.55
CA PHE A 115 6.48 -5.25 6.15
C PHE A 115 6.04 -5.59 4.73
N VAL A 116 6.98 -5.66 3.78
CA VAL A 116 6.69 -6.01 2.40
C VAL A 116 6.12 -7.41 2.30
N VAL A 117 6.78 -8.41 2.90
CA VAL A 117 6.36 -9.81 2.79
C VAL A 117 5.00 -10.03 3.43
N GLU A 118 4.84 -9.61 4.69
CA GLU A 118 3.60 -9.78 5.43
C GLU A 118 2.41 -9.10 4.74
N ARG A 119 2.63 -7.91 4.18
CA ARG A 119 1.57 -7.17 3.47
C ARG A 119 1.24 -7.74 2.11
N LEU A 120 2.22 -8.27 1.38
CA LEU A 120 1.95 -9.02 0.15
C LEU A 120 1.19 -10.31 0.44
N LEU A 121 1.60 -11.09 1.46
CA LEU A 121 0.91 -12.30 1.91
C LEU A 121 -0.50 -12.03 2.44
N GLN A 122 -0.74 -10.87 3.05
CA GLN A 122 -2.09 -10.47 3.44
C GLN A 122 -2.96 -10.06 2.23
N GLY A 123 -2.34 -9.72 1.10
CA GLY A 123 -3.03 -9.16 -0.06
C GLY A 123 -3.16 -7.64 -0.06
N HIS A 124 -2.47 -6.93 0.84
CA HIS A 124 -2.44 -5.46 0.91
C HIS A 124 -1.44 -4.83 -0.08
N TRP A 125 -1.51 -5.23 -1.35
CA TRP A 125 -0.52 -4.91 -2.38
C TRP A 125 -0.38 -3.40 -2.68
N THR A 126 -1.46 -2.61 -2.59
CA THR A 126 -1.40 -1.15 -2.77
C THR A 126 -0.78 -0.41 -1.59
N VAL A 127 -0.84 -0.98 -0.38
CA VAL A 127 -0.11 -0.46 0.78
C VAL A 127 1.39 -0.67 0.59
N VAL A 128 1.79 -1.80 0.01
CA VAL A 128 3.19 -2.08 -0.38
C VAL A 128 3.64 -1.13 -1.50
N ALA A 129 2.80 -0.91 -2.52
CA ALA A 129 3.07 0.07 -3.57
C ALA A 129 3.29 1.48 -2.99
N ALA A 130 2.43 1.91 -2.06
CA ALA A 130 2.60 3.17 -1.34
C ALA A 130 3.91 3.19 -0.54
N PHE A 131 4.20 2.15 0.25
CA PHE A 131 5.45 2.00 1.02
C PHE A 131 6.69 2.23 0.14
N TRP A 132 6.73 1.64 -1.06
CA TRP A 132 7.81 1.80 -2.03
C TRP A 132 7.87 3.19 -2.69
N LEU A 133 6.74 3.87 -2.87
CA LEU A 133 6.66 5.19 -3.50
C LEU A 133 6.95 6.36 -2.55
N LEU A 134 6.73 6.23 -1.23
CA LEU A 134 6.97 7.32 -0.27
C LEU A 134 8.41 7.88 -0.31
N PRO A 135 9.48 7.09 -0.45
CA PRO A 135 10.83 7.60 -0.65
C PRO A 135 10.93 8.47 -1.91
N LEU A 136 10.21 8.10 -2.98
CA LEU A 136 10.18 8.89 -4.22
C LEU A 136 9.46 10.22 -4.01
N VAL A 137 8.34 10.25 -3.28
CA VAL A 137 7.66 11.49 -2.86
C VAL A 137 8.63 12.43 -2.15
N ALA A 138 9.37 11.93 -1.16
CA ALA A 138 10.35 12.72 -0.40
C ALA A 138 11.51 13.22 -1.28
N SER A 139 12.02 12.37 -2.20
CA SER A 139 13.12 12.72 -3.09
C SER A 139 12.77 13.81 -4.10
N LEU A 140 11.48 13.99 -4.38
CA LEU A 140 10.95 14.94 -5.36
C LEU A 140 10.59 16.31 -4.75
N LYS A 141 10.99 16.61 -3.51
CA LYS A 141 10.67 17.87 -2.80
C LYS A 141 10.94 19.16 -3.58
N ASN A 142 11.93 19.15 -4.48
CA ASN A 142 12.28 20.29 -5.33
C ASN A 142 11.57 20.29 -6.70
N ARG A 143 10.66 19.34 -6.94
CA ARG A 143 9.88 19.18 -8.18
C ARG A 143 8.38 19.02 -7.85
N PRO A 144 7.70 20.09 -7.41
CA PRO A 144 6.34 20.03 -6.87
C PRO A 144 5.32 19.28 -7.74
N GLY A 145 5.32 19.48 -9.06
CA GLY A 145 4.40 18.76 -9.96
C GLY A 145 4.60 17.24 -9.92
N PHE A 146 5.85 16.78 -10.04
CA PHE A 146 6.18 15.36 -9.95
C PHE A 146 5.98 14.80 -8.55
N GLN A 147 6.26 15.58 -7.51
CA GLN A 147 5.97 15.20 -6.12
C GLN A 147 4.47 14.98 -5.93
N ALA A 148 3.63 15.91 -6.39
CA ALA A 148 2.17 15.81 -6.33
C ALA A 148 1.62 14.60 -7.10
N ILE A 149 2.15 14.30 -8.30
CA ILE A 149 1.76 13.10 -9.05
C ILE A 149 2.18 11.83 -8.30
N THR A 150 3.36 11.82 -7.69
CA THR A 150 3.81 10.65 -6.92
C THR A 150 2.96 10.46 -5.66
N MET A 151 2.56 11.55 -4.98
CA MET A 151 1.59 11.50 -3.88
C MET A 151 0.25 10.93 -4.34
N TRP A 152 -0.26 11.38 -5.49
CA TRP A 152 -1.47 10.83 -6.08
C TRP A 152 -1.32 9.32 -6.35
N ALA A 153 -0.19 8.86 -6.86
CA ALA A 153 0.03 7.43 -7.09
C ALA A 153 0.00 6.60 -5.79
N THR A 154 0.35 7.18 -4.64
CA THR A 154 0.20 6.51 -3.33
C THR A 154 -1.25 6.45 -2.84
N SER A 155 -2.17 7.22 -3.43
CA SER A 155 -3.54 7.40 -2.94
C SER A 155 -4.57 6.39 -3.46
N LEU A 156 -4.11 5.24 -3.98
CA LEU A 156 -5.00 4.13 -4.35
C LEU A 156 -5.81 3.62 -3.15
N THR A 157 -5.29 3.78 -1.92
CA THR A 157 -6.00 3.48 -0.68
C THR A 157 -6.00 4.67 0.27
N PRO A 158 -6.96 4.75 1.21
CA PRO A 158 -6.98 5.79 2.24
C PRO A 158 -5.67 5.88 3.04
N THR A 159 -5.08 4.74 3.43
CA THR A 159 -3.80 4.71 4.17
C THR A 159 -2.67 5.28 3.33
N GLY A 160 -2.55 4.85 2.07
CA GLY A 160 -1.53 5.39 1.16
C GLY A 160 -1.72 6.88 0.89
N ALA A 161 -2.96 7.35 0.73
CA ALA A 161 -3.28 8.77 0.57
C ALA A 161 -2.81 9.61 1.77
N ILE A 162 -3.10 9.17 3.00
CA ILE A 162 -2.68 9.86 4.22
C ILE A 162 -1.16 9.86 4.37
N ALA A 163 -0.50 8.72 4.12
CA ALA A 163 0.95 8.63 4.22
C ALA A 163 1.67 9.48 3.15
N GLY A 164 1.18 9.46 1.91
CA GLY A 164 1.67 10.29 0.83
C GLY A 164 1.49 11.78 1.12
N ALA A 165 0.33 12.17 1.67
CA ALA A 165 0.08 13.52 2.15
C ALA A 165 1.07 13.94 3.25
N ALA A 166 1.28 13.10 4.26
CA ALA A 166 2.19 13.37 5.36
C ALA A 166 3.62 13.62 4.86
N VAL A 167 4.16 12.71 4.03
CA VAL A 167 5.52 12.83 3.48
C VAL A 167 5.63 14.03 2.53
N GLY A 168 4.65 14.23 1.65
CA GLY A 168 4.62 15.33 0.70
C GLY A 168 4.55 16.70 1.37
N ILE A 169 3.68 16.88 2.36
CA ILE A 169 3.52 18.13 3.11
C ILE A 169 4.75 18.41 3.99
N ALA A 170 5.34 17.37 4.59
CA ALA A 170 6.52 17.50 5.45
C ALA A 170 7.77 17.94 4.68
N THR A 171 7.93 17.45 3.44
CA THR A 171 9.14 17.69 2.64
C THR A 171 8.98 18.77 1.57
N GLY A 172 7.77 18.97 1.06
CA GLY A 172 7.47 19.80 -0.10
C GLY A 172 6.81 21.14 0.21
N ARG A 173 6.29 21.78 -0.84
CA ARG A 173 5.62 23.09 -0.74
C ARG A 173 4.19 22.93 -0.26
N LYS A 174 3.93 23.20 1.03
CA LYS A 174 2.61 23.05 1.68
C LYS A 174 1.43 23.66 0.88
N LYS A 175 1.63 24.84 0.28
CA LYS A 175 0.63 25.53 -0.55
C LYS A 175 0.14 24.70 -1.76
N ILE A 176 0.94 23.75 -2.24
CA ILE A 176 0.59 22.84 -3.34
C ILE A 176 0.17 21.48 -2.79
N MET A 177 0.94 20.94 -1.83
CA MET A 177 0.75 19.57 -1.34
C MET A 177 -0.56 19.39 -0.57
N VAL A 178 -1.00 20.41 0.18
CA VAL A 178 -2.25 20.33 0.97
C VAL A 178 -3.48 20.25 0.06
N PRO A 179 -3.69 21.15 -0.93
CA PRO A 179 -4.80 20.99 -1.89
C PRO A 179 -4.78 19.66 -2.65
N VAL A 180 -3.60 19.19 -3.08
CA VAL A 180 -3.47 17.89 -3.76
C VAL A 180 -3.88 16.74 -2.84
N ALA A 181 -3.45 16.77 -1.57
CA ALA A 181 -3.81 15.76 -0.59
C ALA A 181 -5.33 15.68 -0.36
N VAL A 182 -6.00 16.83 -0.30
CA VAL A 182 -7.47 16.89 -0.22
C VAL A 182 -8.09 16.32 -1.50
N ALA A 183 -7.66 16.81 -2.67
CA ALA A 183 -8.20 16.43 -3.97
C ALA A 183 -8.09 14.93 -4.26
N MET A 184 -6.96 14.31 -3.92
CA MET A 184 -6.72 12.88 -4.11
C MET A 184 -7.47 12.01 -3.09
N SER A 185 -7.90 12.58 -1.96
CA SER A 185 -8.62 11.84 -0.90
C SER A 185 -10.15 11.87 -1.08
N VAL A 186 -10.68 12.74 -1.95
CA VAL A 186 -12.12 12.86 -2.20
C VAL A 186 -12.81 11.51 -2.49
N PRO A 187 -12.25 10.58 -3.29
CA PRO A 187 -12.94 9.34 -3.64
C PRO A 187 -13.32 8.44 -2.47
N TRP A 188 -12.51 8.43 -1.41
CA TRP A 188 -12.82 7.65 -0.20
C TRP A 188 -13.43 8.51 0.90
N LEU A 189 -13.09 9.81 0.95
CA LEU A 189 -13.57 10.72 1.99
C LEU A 189 -15.06 11.04 1.82
N VAL A 190 -15.52 11.34 0.59
CA VAL A 190 -16.92 11.68 0.33
C VAL A 190 -17.86 10.52 0.71
N PRO A 191 -17.65 9.27 0.26
CA PRO A 191 -18.55 8.19 0.63
C PRO A 191 -18.47 7.85 2.12
N SER A 192 -17.30 8.02 2.76
CA SER A 192 -17.15 7.82 4.21
C SER A 192 -17.93 8.86 5.02
N LEU A 193 -18.02 10.11 4.56
CA LEU A 193 -18.79 11.16 5.23
C LEU A 193 -20.30 11.01 5.06
N LEU A 194 -20.73 10.49 3.90
CA LEU A 194 -22.13 10.23 3.59
C LEU A 194 -22.66 9.03 4.39
N HIS A 195 -21.93 7.92 4.39
CA HIS A 195 -22.40 6.66 4.97
C HIS A 195 -21.95 6.43 6.42
N ARG A 196 -20.95 7.19 6.90
CA ARG A 196 -20.40 7.15 8.26
C ARG A 196 -20.23 5.73 8.83
N PRO A 197 -19.52 4.83 8.12
CA PRO A 197 -19.32 3.48 8.58
C PRO A 197 -18.47 3.49 9.87
N VAL A 198 -18.96 2.81 10.91
CA VAL A 198 -18.18 2.55 12.12
C VAL A 198 -17.44 1.22 11.96
N ALA A 199 -16.22 1.14 12.48
CA ALA A 199 -15.50 -0.13 12.51
C ALA A 199 -16.16 -1.08 13.51
N ALA A 200 -16.04 -2.40 13.30
CA ALA A 200 -16.39 -3.35 14.36
C ALA A 200 -15.51 -3.13 15.59
N ALA A 201 -16.10 -3.26 16.78
CA ALA A 201 -15.37 -3.26 18.04
C ALA A 201 -14.59 -4.56 18.17
N THR A 202 -13.35 -4.55 17.67
CA THR A 202 -12.50 -5.75 17.65
C THR A 202 -11.03 -5.39 17.79
N ASP A 203 -10.32 -6.25 18.51
CA ASP A 203 -8.88 -6.21 18.76
C ASP A 203 -8.11 -7.24 17.93
N VAL A 204 -8.78 -7.94 17.00
CA VAL A 204 -8.16 -9.00 16.18
C VAL A 204 -7.05 -8.46 15.27
N PHE A 205 -7.05 -7.15 14.97
CA PHE A 205 -6.05 -6.50 14.11
C PHE A 205 -4.77 -6.05 14.85
N ARG A 206 -4.62 -6.41 16.13
CA ARG A 206 -3.46 -6.02 16.95
C ARG A 206 -2.17 -6.67 16.43
N PRO A 207 -1.05 -5.93 16.38
CA PRO A 207 0.23 -6.51 16.01
C PRO A 207 0.62 -7.66 16.94
N SER A 208 1.37 -8.63 16.41
CA SER A 208 1.81 -9.81 17.16
C SER A 208 2.66 -9.45 18.39
N SER A 209 3.63 -8.54 18.22
CA SER A 209 4.58 -8.18 19.26
C SER A 209 5.35 -6.89 19.00
N LEU A 210 5.86 -6.28 20.07
CA LEU A 210 6.69 -5.07 19.97
C LEU A 210 8.03 -5.31 19.26
N TRP A 211 8.68 -6.46 19.50
CA TRP A 211 9.99 -6.74 18.92
C TRP A 211 9.93 -7.00 17.41
N GLU A 212 8.83 -7.58 16.91
CA GLU A 212 8.62 -7.72 15.47
C GLU A 212 8.34 -6.37 14.81
N LEU A 213 7.58 -5.48 15.48
CA LEU A 213 7.33 -4.12 14.99
C LEU A 213 8.64 -3.34 14.77
N VAL A 214 9.64 -3.49 15.65
CA VAL A 214 10.97 -2.88 15.48
C VAL A 214 11.63 -3.30 14.16
N GLY A 215 11.45 -4.57 13.78
CA GLY A 215 11.88 -5.14 12.52
C GLY A 215 10.97 -4.82 11.32
N LEU A 216 9.94 -4.00 11.49
CA LEU A 216 8.87 -3.75 10.52
C LEU A 216 7.87 -4.90 10.30
N GLY A 217 7.95 -5.99 11.06
CA GLY A 217 7.03 -7.10 10.96
C GLY A 217 5.88 -7.01 11.96
N GLY A 218 5.29 -8.15 12.26
CA GLY A 218 4.30 -8.31 13.31
C GLY A 218 2.88 -8.06 12.87
N ILE A 219 2.54 -8.47 11.64
CA ILE A 219 1.16 -8.55 11.19
C ILE A 219 0.29 -9.40 12.13
N TRP A 220 -0.96 -9.01 12.28
CA TRP A 220 -1.93 -9.65 13.16
C TRP A 220 -2.35 -11.05 12.67
N ASN A 221 -2.30 -11.31 11.36
CA ASN A 221 -2.69 -12.58 10.76
C ASN A 221 -1.50 -13.55 10.74
N ALA A 222 -1.53 -14.55 11.62
CA ALA A 222 -0.47 -15.56 11.73
C ALA A 222 -0.20 -16.32 10.42
N GLN A 223 -1.21 -16.46 9.55
CA GLN A 223 -1.06 -17.13 8.25
C GLN A 223 -0.51 -16.23 7.13
N ALA A 224 -0.23 -14.95 7.43
CA ALA A 224 0.40 -14.00 6.51
C ALA A 224 1.83 -13.64 6.97
N THR A 225 2.48 -14.54 7.71
CA THR A 225 3.85 -14.36 8.20
C THR A 225 4.86 -15.09 7.31
N PRO A 226 6.12 -14.61 7.22
CA PRO A 226 7.16 -15.31 6.46
C PRO A 226 7.47 -16.69 7.06
N HIS A 227 7.82 -17.67 6.22
CA HIS A 227 8.18 -19.01 6.70
C HIS A 227 9.44 -18.98 7.57
N ILE A 228 10.41 -18.11 7.25
CA ILE A 228 11.62 -17.90 8.04
C ILE A 228 11.71 -16.41 8.38
N TYR A 229 11.49 -16.08 9.65
CA TYR A 229 11.58 -14.72 10.17
C TYR A 229 12.52 -14.64 11.37
N LEU A 230 13.52 -13.76 11.31
CA LEU A 230 14.47 -13.49 12.38
C LEU A 230 14.34 -12.04 12.89
N PRO A 231 13.44 -11.75 13.86
CA PRO A 231 13.23 -10.40 14.39
C PRO A 231 14.50 -9.74 14.94
N LEU A 232 15.40 -10.54 15.55
CA LEU A 232 16.68 -10.07 16.08
C LEU A 232 17.58 -9.43 15.01
N ALA A 233 17.54 -9.93 13.77
CA ALA A 233 18.27 -9.33 12.66
C ALA A 233 17.71 -7.94 12.29
N GLY A 234 16.40 -7.72 12.45
CA GLY A 234 15.76 -6.41 12.31
C GLY A 234 16.16 -5.41 13.39
N ILE A 235 16.25 -5.86 14.64
CA ILE A 235 16.75 -5.04 15.76
C ILE A 235 18.21 -4.65 15.52
N ALA A 236 19.05 -5.62 15.14
CA ALA A 236 20.44 -5.37 14.78
C ALA A 236 20.55 -4.41 13.58
N LEU A 237 19.75 -4.62 12.53
CA LEU A 237 19.66 -3.74 11.36
C LEU A 237 19.38 -2.30 11.79
N LEU A 238 18.35 -2.06 12.61
CA LEU A 238 18.02 -0.73 13.08
C LEU A 238 19.19 -0.10 13.85
N ALA A 239 19.85 -0.86 14.73
CA ALA A 239 21.03 -0.39 15.47
C ALA A 239 22.16 0.08 14.54
N PHE A 240 22.40 -0.63 13.43
CA PHE A 240 23.39 -0.24 12.42
C PHE A 240 22.97 0.96 11.56
N LEU A 241 21.67 1.27 11.50
CA LEU A 241 21.16 2.48 10.84
C LEU A 241 21.29 3.74 11.71
N LEU A 242 21.26 3.61 13.05
CA LEU A 242 21.28 4.76 13.98
C LEU A 242 22.45 5.74 13.78
N PRO A 243 23.70 5.32 13.49
CA PRO A 243 24.80 6.26 13.26
C PRO A 243 24.60 7.19 12.05
N ALA A 244 23.67 6.86 11.15
CA ALA A 244 23.31 7.70 10.01
C ALA A 244 22.22 8.75 10.34
N LEU A 245 21.63 8.75 11.54
CA LEU A 245 20.59 9.70 11.95
C LEU A 245 20.93 11.17 11.67
N PRO A 246 22.15 11.67 11.95
CA PRO A 246 22.50 13.06 11.66
C PRO A 246 22.46 13.44 10.17
N ARG A 247 22.47 12.46 9.27
CA ARG A 247 22.43 12.65 7.81
C ARG A 247 21.02 12.57 7.23
N ALA A 248 20.03 12.11 8.01
CA ALA A 248 18.65 11.99 7.56
C ALA A 248 17.86 13.28 7.79
N ASP A 249 16.86 13.50 6.93
CA ASP A 249 15.93 14.61 7.05
C ASP A 249 15.10 14.47 8.33
N ARG A 250 15.16 15.47 9.21
CA ARG A 250 14.47 15.45 10.51
C ARG A 250 12.96 15.25 10.36
N SER A 251 12.35 15.79 9.31
CA SER A 251 10.91 15.65 9.09
C SER A 251 10.52 14.20 8.82
N LEU A 252 11.36 13.46 8.08
CA LEU A 252 11.15 12.05 7.79
C LEU A 252 11.42 11.17 9.02
N LEU A 253 12.39 11.53 9.85
CA LEU A 253 12.62 10.86 11.13
C LEU A 253 11.43 11.02 12.08
N VAL A 254 10.82 12.21 12.13
CA VAL A 254 9.60 12.45 12.91
C VAL A 254 8.44 11.60 12.38
N LEU A 255 8.23 11.54 11.07
CA LEU A 255 7.20 10.70 10.47
C LEU A 255 7.44 9.21 10.74
N ALA A 256 8.68 8.74 10.68
CA ALA A 256 9.04 7.38 11.06
C ALA A 256 8.66 7.12 12.52
N GLY A 257 9.03 8.03 13.44
CA GLY A 257 8.65 7.95 14.86
C GLY A 257 7.14 7.91 15.08
N VAL A 258 6.36 8.72 14.34
CA VAL A 258 4.89 8.69 14.37
C VAL A 258 4.37 7.34 13.90
N GLY A 259 4.91 6.78 12.81
CA GLY A 259 4.53 5.44 12.33
C GLY A 259 4.76 4.35 13.36
N PHE A 260 5.94 4.32 13.98
CA PHE A 260 6.27 3.40 15.07
C PHE A 260 5.40 3.62 16.31
N ALA A 261 5.09 4.86 16.67
CA ALA A 261 4.22 5.18 17.79
C ALA A 261 2.78 4.68 17.55
N LEU A 262 2.23 4.88 16.35
CA LEU A 262 0.90 4.37 15.99
C LEU A 262 0.86 2.84 16.01
N ALA A 263 1.87 2.19 15.43
CA ALA A 263 1.98 0.74 15.45
C ALA A 263 2.09 0.19 16.88
N THR A 264 2.91 0.83 17.72
CA THR A 264 3.08 0.43 19.14
C THR A 264 1.80 0.68 19.95
N ALA A 265 1.12 1.82 19.74
CA ALA A 265 -0.13 2.13 20.43
C ALA A 265 -1.23 1.11 20.10
N SER A 266 -1.23 0.57 18.87
CA SER A 266 -2.17 -0.49 18.48
C SER A 266 -1.92 -1.85 19.15
N LEU A 267 -0.87 -1.98 19.99
CA LEU A 267 -0.74 -3.15 20.88
C LEU A 267 -1.71 -3.08 22.06
N LEU A 268 -2.33 -1.93 22.35
CA LEU A 268 -3.35 -1.79 23.39
C LEU A 268 -4.71 -2.30 22.89
N PRO A 269 -5.59 -2.77 23.80
CA PRO A 269 -6.97 -3.16 23.44
C PRO A 269 -7.82 -1.91 23.15
N LEU A 270 -7.86 -1.49 21.89
CA LEU A 270 -8.47 -0.23 21.44
C LEU A 270 -9.70 -0.46 20.55
N GLY A 271 -10.19 -1.70 20.44
CA GLY A 271 -11.35 -2.08 19.62
C GLY A 271 -12.57 -1.18 19.80
N ASP A 272 -12.96 -0.91 21.05
CA ASP A 272 -14.10 -0.04 21.37
C ASP A 272 -13.88 1.41 20.93
N LEU A 273 -12.64 1.90 21.04
CA LEU A 273 -12.27 3.23 20.57
C LEU A 273 -12.42 3.33 19.05
N TYR A 274 -12.00 2.29 18.33
CA TYR A 274 -12.11 2.23 16.86
C TYR A 274 -13.56 2.17 16.37
N ALA A 275 -14.44 1.56 17.16
CA ALA A 275 -15.87 1.48 16.86
C ALA A 275 -16.64 2.77 17.18
N THR A 276 -16.15 3.58 18.12
CA THR A 276 -16.85 4.78 18.59
C THR A 276 -16.43 6.06 17.86
N ILE A 277 -15.15 6.19 17.48
CA ILE A 277 -14.64 7.38 16.82
C ILE A 277 -14.70 7.21 15.29
N PRO A 278 -15.48 8.04 14.56
CA PRO A 278 -15.52 8.00 13.11
C PRO A 278 -14.12 8.13 12.48
N GLY A 279 -13.77 7.21 11.60
CA GLY A 279 -12.47 7.17 10.93
C GLY A 279 -11.34 6.52 11.74
N ALA A 280 -11.51 6.29 13.05
CA ALA A 280 -10.48 5.62 13.87
C ALA A 280 -10.25 4.16 13.46
N GLY A 281 -11.21 3.53 12.76
CA GLY A 281 -11.02 2.24 12.10
C GLY A 281 -9.83 2.19 11.12
N LEU A 282 -9.36 3.33 10.60
CA LEU A 282 -8.12 3.38 9.80
C LEU A 282 -6.87 3.04 10.62
N LEU A 283 -6.92 3.21 11.94
CA LEU A 283 -5.82 2.94 12.87
C LEU A 283 -5.84 1.53 13.47
N ARG A 284 -6.94 0.78 13.28
CA ARG A 284 -7.12 -0.56 13.90
C ARG A 284 -6.03 -1.57 13.53
N ASP A 285 -5.62 -1.52 12.26
CA ASP A 285 -4.45 -2.25 11.78
C ASP A 285 -3.24 -1.31 11.89
N GLY A 286 -2.61 -1.31 13.06
CA GLY A 286 -1.57 -0.32 13.38
C GLY A 286 -0.23 -0.60 12.71
N GLN A 287 0.12 -1.87 12.49
CA GLN A 287 1.38 -2.28 11.84
C GLN A 287 1.55 -1.57 10.48
N LYS A 288 0.46 -1.33 9.74
CA LYS A 288 0.57 -0.72 8.40
C LYS A 288 1.17 0.68 8.45
N TRP A 289 1.01 1.42 9.56
CA TRP A 289 1.52 2.78 9.71
C TRP A 289 3.05 2.87 9.79
N LEU A 290 3.73 1.74 9.93
CA LEU A 290 5.17 1.63 9.70
C LEU A 290 5.60 2.07 8.29
N LEU A 291 4.67 2.17 7.33
CA LEU A 291 4.99 2.74 6.02
C LEU A 291 5.58 4.15 6.08
N LEU A 292 5.23 4.93 7.10
CA LEU A 292 5.80 6.27 7.31
C LEU A 292 7.32 6.24 7.56
N ALA A 293 7.88 5.10 7.97
CA ALA A 293 9.31 4.93 8.19
C ALA A 293 10.10 4.75 6.88
N SER A 294 9.45 4.34 5.77
CA SER A 294 10.16 3.92 4.57
C SER A 294 11.11 4.99 3.98
N PRO A 295 10.76 6.30 3.92
CA PRO A 295 11.68 7.32 3.38
C PRO A 295 12.91 7.53 4.28
N ALA A 296 12.71 7.52 5.60
CA ALA A 296 13.79 7.69 6.56
C ALA A 296 14.75 6.49 6.52
N LEU A 297 14.22 5.27 6.49
CA LEU A 297 15.02 4.05 6.41
C LEU A 297 15.89 4.02 5.14
N CYS A 298 15.34 4.44 3.99
CA CYS A 298 16.12 4.57 2.77
C CYS A 298 17.27 5.59 2.91
N GLN A 299 17.02 6.73 3.55
CA GLN A 299 18.06 7.73 3.79
C GLN A 299 19.14 7.20 4.74
N LEU A 300 18.75 6.54 5.83
CA LEU A 300 19.71 5.98 6.78
C LEU A 300 20.58 4.92 6.10
N ALA A 301 19.97 3.95 5.40
CA ALA A 301 20.68 2.91 4.67
C ALA A 301 21.58 3.48 3.55
N GLY A 302 21.14 4.55 2.88
CA GLY A 302 21.94 5.26 1.88
C GLY A 302 23.18 5.96 2.43
N ASN A 303 23.27 6.14 3.75
CA ASN A 303 24.29 6.97 4.40
C ASN A 303 25.07 6.25 5.51
N VAL A 304 24.90 4.93 5.66
CA VAL A 304 25.64 4.13 6.65
C VAL A 304 27.10 3.92 6.24
N ARG A 305 27.96 3.69 7.25
CA ARG A 305 29.37 3.31 7.06
C ARG A 305 29.55 1.87 6.57
N TRP A 306 28.66 0.96 6.96
CA TRP A 306 28.79 -0.48 6.70
C TRP A 306 27.61 -1.01 5.85
N PRO A 307 27.46 -0.55 4.59
CA PRO A 307 26.28 -0.90 3.79
C PRO A 307 26.20 -2.39 3.44
N ALA A 308 27.32 -3.10 3.31
CA ALA A 308 27.32 -4.55 3.11
C ALA A 308 26.71 -5.31 4.30
N LEU A 309 26.97 -4.87 5.54
CA LEU A 309 26.39 -5.46 6.73
C LEU A 309 24.89 -5.18 6.83
N VAL A 310 24.47 -3.95 6.47
CA VAL A 310 23.05 -3.60 6.36
C VAL A 310 22.33 -4.53 5.38
N ILE A 311 22.90 -4.75 4.18
CA ILE A 311 22.34 -5.69 3.18
C ILE A 311 22.21 -7.10 3.77
N ALA A 312 23.27 -7.60 4.43
CA ALA A 312 23.26 -8.94 5.01
C ALA A 312 22.19 -9.09 6.12
N LEU A 313 22.07 -8.11 7.02
CA LEU A 313 21.06 -8.12 8.08
C LEU A 313 19.64 -8.03 7.53
N THR A 314 19.42 -7.23 6.49
CA THR A 314 18.14 -7.12 5.79
C THR A 314 17.72 -8.45 5.16
N ILE A 315 18.63 -9.15 4.47
CA ILE A 315 18.33 -10.46 3.89
C ILE A 315 18.11 -11.51 4.99
N LEU A 316 18.97 -11.52 6.01
CA LEU A 316 18.88 -12.46 7.14
C LEU A 316 17.59 -12.31 7.94
N GLN A 317 16.99 -11.12 7.93
CA GLN A 317 15.73 -10.88 8.62
C GLN A 317 14.60 -11.73 8.04
N VAL A 318 14.50 -11.84 6.71
CA VAL A 318 13.46 -12.63 6.03
C VAL A 318 14.05 -13.35 4.82
N PRO A 319 14.89 -14.39 5.02
CA PRO A 319 15.59 -15.04 3.92
C PRO A 319 14.64 -15.83 3.01
N SER A 320 13.45 -16.19 3.51
CA SER A 320 12.42 -16.93 2.77
C SER A 320 11.59 -16.07 1.82
N LEU A 321 11.80 -14.74 1.75
CA LEU A 321 10.96 -13.84 0.96
C LEU A 321 10.67 -14.34 -0.47
N PRO A 322 11.67 -14.78 -1.28
CA PRO A 322 11.39 -15.27 -2.63
C PRO A 322 10.51 -16.51 -2.67
N GLN A 323 10.61 -17.38 -1.66
CA GLN A 323 9.79 -18.58 -1.53
C GLN A 323 8.39 -18.25 -1.00
N ASP A 324 8.28 -17.34 -0.02
CA ASP A 324 7.01 -16.96 0.60
C ASP A 324 6.05 -16.36 -0.44
N VAL A 325 6.55 -15.48 -1.33
CA VAL A 325 5.72 -14.87 -2.39
C VAL A 325 5.28 -15.86 -3.48
N ALA A 326 5.71 -17.13 -3.44
CA ALA A 326 5.17 -18.18 -4.30
C ALA A 326 3.67 -18.42 -4.05
N ALA A 327 3.19 -18.16 -2.82
CA ALA A 327 1.78 -18.27 -2.46
C ALA A 327 0.88 -17.27 -3.20
N LEU A 328 1.49 -16.25 -3.83
CA LEU A 328 0.79 -15.19 -4.57
C LEU A 328 0.73 -15.46 -6.08
N ARG A 329 1.16 -16.65 -6.52
CA ARG A 329 1.08 -17.04 -7.94
C ARG A 329 -0.34 -16.80 -8.46
N PRO A 330 -0.48 -16.18 -9.63
CA PRO A 330 -1.77 -15.98 -10.25
C PRO A 330 -2.50 -17.31 -10.46
N VAL A 331 -3.82 -17.28 -10.31
CA VAL A 331 -4.70 -18.43 -10.49
C VAL A 331 -5.47 -18.29 -11.81
N PRO A 332 -5.93 -19.39 -12.42
CA PRO A 332 -6.85 -19.34 -13.55
C PRO A 332 -8.11 -18.56 -13.16
N GLU A 333 -8.65 -17.80 -14.10
CA GLU A 333 -9.93 -17.13 -13.91
C GLU A 333 -11.09 -18.12 -14.06
N ASP A 334 -12.10 -18.03 -13.19
CA ASP A 334 -13.28 -18.89 -13.21
C ASP A 334 -14.51 -18.11 -13.68
N ALA A 335 -15.20 -18.64 -14.68
CA ALA A 335 -16.41 -18.03 -15.26
C ALA A 335 -17.53 -17.87 -14.22
N SER A 336 -17.62 -18.78 -13.23
CA SER A 336 -18.65 -18.75 -12.20
C SER A 336 -18.63 -17.47 -11.35
N TRP A 337 -17.48 -16.78 -11.28
CA TRP A 337 -17.37 -15.50 -10.56
C TRP A 337 -18.19 -14.38 -11.21
N TYR A 338 -18.43 -14.48 -12.51
CA TYR A 338 -19.19 -13.50 -13.31
C TYR A 338 -20.68 -13.83 -13.41
N GLU A 339 -21.05 -15.08 -13.10
CA GLU A 339 -22.41 -15.60 -13.25
C GLU A 339 -23.20 -15.60 -11.94
N ALA A 340 -22.62 -15.09 -10.86
CA ALA A 340 -23.33 -14.95 -9.60
C ALA A 340 -24.62 -14.14 -9.82
N THR A 341 -25.74 -14.61 -9.26
CA THR A 341 -27.07 -13.97 -9.33
C THR A 341 -27.70 -13.72 -7.97
N ALA A 342 -27.05 -14.18 -6.91
CA ALA A 342 -27.48 -14.04 -5.52
C ALA A 342 -26.28 -13.65 -4.63
N PRO A 343 -26.51 -13.09 -3.43
CA PRO A 343 -25.45 -12.76 -2.49
C PRO A 343 -24.51 -13.94 -2.24
N VAL A 344 -23.20 -13.66 -2.20
CA VAL A 344 -22.15 -14.68 -2.06
C VAL A 344 -21.34 -14.48 -0.79
N PRO A 345 -20.77 -15.53 -0.18
CA PRO A 345 -19.96 -15.39 1.04
C PRO A 345 -18.84 -14.39 0.86
N THR A 346 -18.54 -13.58 1.87
CA THR A 346 -17.44 -12.59 1.82
C THR A 346 -16.10 -13.24 1.52
N MET A 347 -15.83 -14.39 2.15
CA MET A 347 -14.61 -15.17 1.96
C MET A 347 -14.95 -16.52 1.31
N THR A 348 -14.04 -17.01 0.48
CA THR A 348 -14.10 -18.36 -0.10
C THR A 348 -12.71 -18.97 -0.15
N LEU A 349 -12.61 -20.25 -0.50
CA LEU A 349 -11.35 -20.89 -0.83
C LEU A 349 -11.16 -20.87 -2.35
N VAL A 350 -9.99 -20.40 -2.79
CA VAL A 350 -9.55 -20.49 -4.19
C VAL A 350 -8.25 -21.27 -4.19
N ASP A 351 -8.22 -22.40 -4.89
CA ASP A 351 -7.11 -23.38 -4.86
C ASP A 351 -6.69 -23.77 -3.43
N GLY A 352 -7.65 -23.90 -2.52
CA GLY A 352 -7.41 -24.25 -1.11
C GLY A 352 -6.89 -23.11 -0.24
N HIS A 353 -6.73 -21.90 -0.79
CA HIS A 353 -6.29 -20.71 -0.05
C HIS A 353 -7.45 -19.75 0.21
N PRO A 354 -7.55 -19.16 1.42
CA PRO A 354 -8.57 -18.18 1.73
C PRO A 354 -8.39 -16.90 0.91
N ALA A 355 -9.46 -16.45 0.26
CA ALA A 355 -9.54 -15.20 -0.48
C ALA A 355 -10.89 -14.52 -0.27
N LEU A 356 -10.94 -13.20 -0.42
CA LEU A 356 -12.19 -12.50 -0.65
C LEU A 356 -12.84 -13.13 -1.89
N ASN A 357 -14.16 -13.36 -1.84
CA ASN A 357 -14.84 -14.04 -2.92
C ASN A 357 -14.73 -13.23 -4.23
N PRO A 358 -14.11 -13.78 -5.29
CA PRO A 358 -13.91 -13.04 -6.55
C PRO A 358 -15.19 -12.54 -7.20
N ALA A 359 -16.32 -13.20 -6.96
CA ALA A 359 -17.63 -12.75 -7.44
C ALA A 359 -18.01 -11.35 -6.92
N LEU A 360 -17.51 -10.94 -5.75
CA LEU A 360 -17.73 -9.60 -5.20
C LEU A 360 -16.98 -8.49 -5.95
N LYS A 361 -15.96 -8.85 -6.74
CA LYS A 361 -15.23 -7.93 -7.63
C LYS A 361 -15.72 -8.04 -9.07
N ALA A 362 -16.07 -9.25 -9.51
CA ALA A 362 -16.51 -9.56 -10.86
C ALA A 362 -17.97 -9.16 -11.15
N SER A 363 -18.82 -9.01 -10.12
CA SER A 363 -20.26 -8.76 -10.25
C SER A 363 -20.76 -7.63 -9.32
N PRO A 364 -21.92 -7.01 -9.59
CA PRO A 364 -22.49 -5.94 -8.74
C PRO A 364 -23.20 -6.49 -7.48
N ILE A 365 -22.88 -7.70 -7.05
CA ILE A 365 -23.61 -8.44 -6.02
C ILE A 365 -23.08 -8.11 -4.62
N PRO A 366 -23.97 -8.00 -3.61
CA PRO A 366 -23.55 -7.78 -2.23
C PRO A 366 -22.97 -9.05 -1.58
N PRO A 367 -22.14 -8.93 -0.55
CA PRO A 367 -21.74 -10.04 0.29
C PRO A 367 -22.94 -10.65 1.05
N SER A 368 -22.94 -11.98 1.19
CA SER A 368 -23.85 -12.71 2.07
C SER A 368 -23.19 -12.88 3.45
N GLY A 369 -23.81 -12.33 4.49
CA GLY A 369 -23.36 -12.54 5.88
C GLY A 369 -22.24 -11.61 6.35
N GLU A 370 -21.76 -11.86 7.57
CA GLU A 370 -20.73 -11.05 8.23
C GLU A 370 -19.32 -11.54 7.83
N LEU A 371 -18.35 -10.63 7.72
CA LEU A 371 -16.93 -10.98 7.67
C LEU A 371 -16.49 -11.43 9.06
N VAL A 372 -16.02 -12.66 9.18
CA VAL A 372 -15.55 -13.25 10.44
C VAL A 372 -14.04 -13.48 10.35
N VAL A 373 -13.30 -13.03 11.35
CA VAL A 373 -11.86 -13.28 11.51
C VAL A 373 -11.64 -13.94 12.87
N ASP A 374 -11.03 -15.13 12.87
CA ASP A 374 -10.80 -15.94 14.07
C ASP A 374 -12.08 -16.15 14.93
N GLY A 375 -13.22 -16.37 14.27
CA GLY A 375 -14.52 -16.57 14.93
C GLY A 375 -15.20 -15.28 15.42
N VAL A 376 -14.60 -14.11 15.21
CA VAL A 376 -15.15 -12.79 15.58
C VAL A 376 -15.67 -12.07 14.34
N ALA A 377 -16.92 -11.61 14.36
CA ALA A 377 -17.47 -10.77 13.31
C ALA A 377 -16.80 -9.38 13.29
N VAL A 378 -16.05 -9.07 12.23
CA VAL A 378 -15.30 -7.82 12.05
C VAL A 378 -15.93 -6.85 11.03
N GLU A 379 -16.91 -7.32 10.26
CA GLU A 379 -17.75 -6.50 9.37
C GLU A 379 -19.12 -7.17 9.29
N LYS A 380 -20.21 -6.46 9.62
CA LYS A 380 -21.55 -7.03 9.50
C LYS A 380 -22.02 -7.02 8.06
N ALA A 381 -22.89 -7.95 7.69
CA ALA A 381 -23.69 -7.80 6.48
C ALA A 381 -24.45 -6.47 6.57
N PRO A 382 -24.59 -5.71 5.47
CA PRO A 382 -25.26 -4.43 5.54
C PRO A 382 -26.72 -4.64 5.91
N ASP A 383 -27.17 -3.93 6.94
CA ASP A 383 -28.57 -3.54 7.05
C ASP A 383 -28.77 -2.24 6.26
N ALA A 384 -28.43 -2.28 4.97
CA ALA A 384 -28.43 -1.13 4.09
C ALA A 384 -29.15 -1.46 2.77
N PRO A 385 -29.88 -0.51 2.17
CA PRO A 385 -30.56 -0.74 0.91
C PRO A 385 -29.54 -1.06 -0.21
N PRO A 386 -29.96 -1.79 -1.26
CA PRO A 386 -29.11 -2.01 -2.42
C PRO A 386 -28.66 -0.66 -3.02
N PRO A 387 -27.44 -0.57 -3.58
CA PRO A 387 -26.95 0.67 -4.15
C PRO A 387 -27.88 1.22 -5.24
N SER A 388 -28.15 2.52 -5.18
CA SER A 388 -28.94 3.24 -6.17
C SER A 388 -28.10 3.60 -7.40
N GLN A 389 -28.78 4.03 -8.48
CA GLN A 389 -28.11 4.62 -9.63
C GLN A 389 -27.30 5.88 -9.27
N ALA A 390 -27.74 6.64 -8.25
CA ALA A 390 -27.02 7.81 -7.77
C ALA A 390 -25.70 7.42 -7.10
N ASP A 391 -25.68 6.34 -6.32
CA ASP A 391 -24.45 5.82 -5.70
C ASP A 391 -23.44 5.39 -6.76
N TRP A 392 -23.93 4.71 -7.80
CA TRP A 392 -23.11 4.32 -8.95
C TRP A 392 -22.53 5.55 -9.68
N ALA A 393 -23.37 6.54 -10.00
CA ALA A 393 -22.96 7.75 -10.73
C ALA A 393 -21.96 8.59 -9.92
N LEU A 394 -22.19 8.73 -8.60
CA LEU A 394 -21.26 9.38 -7.69
C LEU A 394 -19.90 8.65 -7.70
N GLY A 395 -19.92 7.33 -7.59
CA GLY A 395 -18.72 6.49 -7.57
C GLY A 395 -17.89 6.62 -8.85
N LEU A 396 -18.57 6.58 -10.00
CA LEU A 396 -17.94 6.81 -11.31
C LEU A 396 -17.33 8.22 -11.37
N GLY A 397 -18.09 9.26 -11.00
CA GLY A 397 -17.63 10.64 -11.05
C GLY A 397 -16.41 10.89 -10.16
N LEU A 398 -16.41 10.35 -8.94
CA LEU A 398 -15.28 10.43 -8.01
C LEU A 398 -14.03 9.72 -8.52
N THR A 399 -14.20 8.56 -9.15
CA THR A 399 -13.08 7.79 -9.73
C THR A 399 -12.49 8.51 -10.95
N LEU A 400 -13.33 9.03 -11.85
CA LEU A 400 -12.89 9.81 -13.01
C LEU A 400 -12.20 11.12 -12.59
N TRP A 401 -12.73 11.80 -11.57
CA TRP A 401 -12.07 12.94 -10.95
C TRP A 401 -10.65 12.58 -10.52
N TRP A 402 -10.50 11.49 -9.77
CA TRP A 402 -9.20 11.03 -9.30
C TRP A 402 -8.25 10.69 -10.45
N MET A 403 -8.72 10.02 -11.50
CA MET A 403 -7.92 9.68 -12.69
C MET A 403 -7.45 10.92 -13.45
N ALA A 404 -8.22 12.00 -13.45
CA ALA A 404 -7.86 13.25 -14.13
C ALA A 404 -6.83 14.10 -13.36
N LEU A 405 -6.65 13.88 -12.05
CA LEU A 405 -5.80 14.71 -11.20
C LEU A 405 -4.36 14.89 -11.71
N PRO A 406 -3.63 13.86 -12.17
CA PRO A 406 -2.26 14.03 -12.65
C PRO A 406 -2.15 15.00 -13.83
N ALA A 407 -3.11 14.93 -14.77
CA ALA A 407 -3.17 15.82 -15.92
C ALA A 407 -3.43 17.27 -15.49
N VAL A 408 -4.36 17.46 -14.56
CA VAL A 408 -4.66 18.78 -13.97
C VAL A 408 -3.43 19.35 -13.24
N ILE A 409 -2.79 18.56 -12.39
CA ILE A 409 -1.56 18.94 -11.67
C ILE A 409 -0.47 19.39 -12.66
N MET A 410 -0.27 18.64 -13.74
CA MET A 410 0.72 18.98 -14.76
C MET A 410 0.37 20.24 -15.54
N ALA A 411 -0.90 20.46 -15.85
CA ALA A 411 -1.35 21.68 -16.54
C ALA A 411 -1.11 22.94 -15.70
N PHE A 412 -1.37 22.89 -14.39
CA PHE A 412 -1.07 23.99 -13.48
C PHE A 412 0.44 24.24 -13.31
N TYR A 413 1.25 23.18 -13.34
CA TYR A 413 2.70 23.30 -13.13
C TYR A 413 3.49 23.63 -14.42
N ARG A 414 2.94 23.33 -15.61
CA ARG A 414 3.54 23.70 -16.90
C ARG A 414 3.29 25.14 -17.32
N ARG A 415 2.42 25.89 -16.63
CA ARG A 415 2.30 27.33 -16.89
C ARG A 415 3.63 28.00 -16.57
N PRO A 416 4.29 28.66 -17.53
CA PRO A 416 5.53 29.38 -17.26
C PRO A 416 5.24 30.44 -16.19
N SER A 417 6.10 30.49 -15.17
CA SER A 417 6.46 31.79 -14.61
C SER A 417 6.92 32.67 -15.78
N ASP A 418 6.30 33.84 -15.91
CA ASP A 418 6.53 34.91 -16.88
C ASP A 418 7.78 34.85 -17.77
N PRO A 419 7.66 35.05 -19.09
CA PRO A 419 8.78 35.45 -19.95
C PRO A 419 9.17 36.94 -19.79
N GLY A 420 9.07 37.50 -18.58
CA GLY A 420 9.43 38.90 -18.36
C GLY A 420 9.19 39.38 -16.93
N HIS A 421 10.24 39.34 -16.11
CA HIS A 421 10.69 40.44 -15.23
C HIS A 421 12.04 40.11 -14.61
#